data_AF-A0AA39TQ29-F1
#
_entry.id   AF-A0AA39TQ29-F1
#
_cell.length_a   1.000
_cell.length_b   1.000
_cell.length_c   1.000
_cell.angle_alpha   90.00
_cell.angle_beta   90.00
_cell.angle_gamma   90.00
#
_symmetry.space_group_name_H-M   'P 1'
#
loop_
_entity.id
_entity.type
_entity.pdbx_description
1 polymer ?
#
loop_
_entity_poly.entity_id
_entity_poly.type
_entity_poly.pdbx_seq_one_letter_code
_entity_poly.pdbx_strand_id
1 'polypeptide(L)'
;MLMYIFFGSHDACSSYKYAKHRIDEINKENLVCKYTMIEGDALGDNVESIAYEVRFEAASSSEGGGSICKMTSNYRMIGDSEIKEEEIKASKERVLGIYKNHLLNNPQVYA
;
A
#
# COMPACT_ATOMS: atom_id res chain seq x y z
N MET A 1 5.52 8.31 -13.78
CA MET A 1 6.58 8.18 -12.76
C MET A 1 6.48 6.78 -12.17
N LEU A 2 7.45 5.91 -12.44
CA LEU A 2 7.50 4.55 -11.90
C LEU A 2 8.00 4.65 -10.45
N MET A 3 7.17 4.26 -9.48
CA MET A 3 7.58 4.22 -8.07
C MET A 3 8.00 2.79 -7.74
N TYR A 4 9.31 2.56 -7.62
CA TYR A 4 9.87 1.29 -7.16
C TYR A 4 9.73 1.22 -5.64
N ILE A 5 8.71 0.51 -5.15
CA ILE A 5 8.57 0.23 -3.72
C ILE A 5 9.40 -1.02 -3.44
N PHE A 6 10.61 -0.83 -2.89
CA PHE A 6 11.41 -1.92 -2.36
C PHE A 6 10.85 -2.31 -0.99
N PHE A 7 10.26 -3.51 -0.88
CA PHE A 7 9.94 -4.09 0.42
C PHE A 7 11.24 -4.58 1.07
N GLY A 8 11.78 -3.78 2.00
CA GLY A 8 12.93 -4.17 2.84
C GLY A 8 12.54 -5.17 3.92
N SER A 9 13.36 -6.21 4.06
CA SER A 9 13.22 -7.42 4.90
C SER A 9 13.13 -7.12 6.41
N HIS A 10 12.40 -7.89 7.21
CA HIS A 10 12.91 -9.12 7.86
C HIS A 10 11.74 -10.07 8.22
N ASP A 11 11.87 -11.32 7.79
CA ASP A 11 11.03 -12.50 8.07
C ASP A 11 9.57 -12.51 7.57
N ALA A 12 9.44 -12.82 6.27
CA ALA A 12 8.34 -13.56 5.58
C ALA A 12 8.21 -13.16 4.09
N CYS A 13 8.99 -12.17 3.62
CA CYS A 13 8.91 -11.58 2.29
C CYS A 13 10.25 -11.72 1.51
N SER A 14 10.96 -12.85 1.66
CA SER A 14 12.27 -13.04 1.02
C SER A 14 12.21 -13.52 -0.44
N SER A 15 11.01 -13.73 -0.98
CA SER A 15 10.80 -14.25 -2.34
C SER A 15 10.45 -13.19 -3.40
N TYR A 16 10.12 -11.95 -3.01
CA TYR A 16 9.69 -10.90 -3.95
C TYR A 16 10.82 -9.89 -4.20
N LYS A 17 11.40 -9.95 -5.40
CA LYS A 17 12.56 -9.17 -5.84
C LYS A 17 12.16 -7.87 -6.52
N TYR A 18 11.01 -7.84 -7.18
CA TYR A 18 10.53 -6.64 -7.85
C TYR A 18 9.01 -6.51 -7.86
N ALA A 19 8.56 -5.26 -7.97
CA ALA A 19 7.19 -4.88 -8.26
C ALA A 19 7.19 -3.60 -9.11
N LYS A 20 6.30 -3.54 -10.09
CA LYS A 20 6.11 -2.42 -11.02
C LYS A 20 4.71 -1.87 -10.86
N HIS A 21 4.67 -0.61 -10.47
CA HIS A 21 3.42 0.12 -10.28
C HIS A 21 3.22 1.13 -11.41
N ARG A 22 2.02 1.13 -11.98
CA ARG A 22 1.51 2.21 -12.81
C ARG A 22 0.74 3.17 -11.90
N ILE A 23 1.04 4.45 -11.98
CA ILE A 23 0.21 5.48 -11.33
C ILE A 23 -1.00 5.74 -12.23
N ASP A 24 -2.19 5.55 -11.69
CA ASP A 24 -3.45 5.77 -12.41
C ASP A 24 -3.99 7.18 -12.13
N GLU A 25 -3.89 7.65 -10.88
CA GLU A 25 -4.35 8.97 -10.48
C GLU A 25 -3.57 9.51 -9.27
N ILE A 26 -3.24 10.80 -9.28
CA ILE A 26 -2.77 11.53 -8.10
C ILE A 26 -3.64 12.77 -7.95
N ASN A 27 -4.47 12.79 -6.91
CA ASN A 27 -5.31 13.92 -6.56
C ASN A 27 -4.85 14.51 -5.23
N LYS A 28 -4.02 15.55 -5.30
CA LYS A 28 -3.43 16.20 -4.12
C LYS A 28 -4.47 16.95 -3.30
N GLU A 29 -5.52 17.48 -3.93
CA GLU A 29 -6.58 18.25 -3.27
C GLU A 29 -7.44 17.36 -2.39
N ASN A 30 -7.78 16.16 -2.88
CA ASN A 30 -8.59 15.18 -2.16
C ASN A 30 -7.75 14.16 -1.38
N LEU A 31 -6.42 14.28 -1.41
CA LEU A 31 -5.45 13.36 -0.85
C LEU A 31 -5.71 11.90 -1.27
N VAL A 32 -6.00 11.70 -2.55
CA VAL A 32 -6.23 10.38 -3.18
C VAL A 32 -5.07 10.02 -4.09
N CYS A 33 -4.60 8.78 -4.00
CA CYS A 33 -3.63 8.18 -4.90
C CYS A 33 -4.15 6.83 -5.38
N LYS A 34 -4.25 6.65 -6.69
CA LYS A 34 -4.60 5.38 -7.32
C LYS A 34 -3.41 4.85 -8.11
N TYR A 35 -3.07 3.60 -7.89
CA TYR A 35 -1.97 2.95 -8.59
C TYR A 35 -2.24 1.46 -8.73
N THR A 36 -1.72 0.87 -9.79
CA THR A 36 -1.91 -0.55 -10.12
C THR A 36 -0.57 -1.26 -10.17
N MET A 37 -0.41 -2.36 -9.43
CA MET A 37 0.69 -3.30 -9.64
C MET A 37 0.38 -4.12 -10.89
N ILE A 38 1.18 -3.89 -11.93
CA ILE A 38 1.00 -4.50 -13.26
C ILE A 38 1.98 -5.64 -13.52
N GLU A 39 3.11 -5.64 -12.82
CA GLU A 39 4.12 -6.68 -12.87
C GLU A 39 4.76 -6.79 -11.47
N GLY A 40 5.19 -7.97 -11.07
CA GLY A 40 5.90 -8.18 -9.81
C GLY A 40 5.78 -9.61 -9.33
N ASP A 41 6.78 -10.07 -8.59
CA ASP A 41 6.82 -11.45 -8.10
C ASP A 41 5.64 -11.75 -7.15
N ALA A 42 5.06 -10.71 -6.54
CA ALA A 42 3.89 -10.79 -5.67
C ALA A 42 2.57 -11.06 -6.41
N LEU A 43 2.52 -10.91 -7.74
CA LEU A 43 1.35 -11.29 -8.54
C LEU A 43 1.27 -12.83 -8.71
N GLY A 44 2.42 -13.51 -8.73
CA GLY A 44 2.48 -14.94 -9.03
C GLY A 44 1.85 -15.29 -10.39
N ASP A 45 1.39 -16.52 -10.54
CA ASP A 45 0.76 -17.01 -11.79
C ASP A 45 -0.76 -16.78 -11.82
N ASN A 46 -1.36 -16.40 -10.68
CA ASN A 46 -2.81 -16.39 -10.48
C ASN A 46 -3.40 -14.98 -10.42
N VAL A 47 -2.59 -13.93 -10.37
CA VAL A 47 -3.06 -12.53 -10.30
C VAL A 47 -2.55 -11.77 -11.53
N GLU A 48 -3.47 -11.21 -12.31
CA GLU A 48 -3.15 -10.39 -13.48
C GLU A 48 -2.64 -9.02 -13.06
N SER A 49 -3.33 -8.39 -12.10
CA SER A 49 -2.95 -7.07 -11.57
C SER A 49 -3.64 -6.79 -10.24
N ILE A 50 -3.10 -5.84 -9.48
CA ILE A 50 -3.72 -5.36 -8.24
C ILE A 50 -3.86 -3.85 -8.31
N ALA A 51 -5.10 -3.35 -8.32
CA ALA A 51 -5.40 -1.93 -8.28
C ALA A 51 -5.54 -1.48 -6.82
N TYR A 52 -4.84 -0.40 -6.46
CA TYR A 52 -4.86 0.21 -5.14
C TYR A 52 -5.48 1.60 -5.22
N GLU A 53 -6.36 1.90 -4.28
CA GLU A 53 -6.86 3.25 -4.02
C GLU A 53 -6.54 3.61 -2.57
N VAL A 54 -5.74 4.67 -2.39
CA VAL A 54 -5.34 5.19 -1.09
C VAL A 54 -5.93 6.58 -0.93
N ARG A 55 -6.64 6.82 0.17
CA ARG A 55 -7.24 8.10 0.52
C ARG A 55 -6.90 8.49 1.95
N PHE A 56 -6.52 9.73 2.14
CA PHE A 56 -6.32 10.30 3.47
C PHE A 56 -7.43 11.30 3.81
N GLU A 57 -7.94 11.20 5.02
CA GLU A 57 -8.94 12.11 5.58
C GLU A 57 -8.42 12.64 6.92
N ALA A 58 -8.73 13.89 7.25
CA ALA A 58 -8.44 14.41 8.58
C ALA A 58 -9.23 13.61 9.62
N ALA A 59 -8.58 13.16 10.69
CA ALA A 59 -9.28 12.56 11.81
C ALA A 59 -10.06 13.66 12.54
N SER A 60 -11.37 13.49 12.72
CA SER A 60 -12.25 14.48 13.36
C SER A 60 -12.04 14.65 14.87
N SER A 61 -10.91 14.17 15.41
CA SER A 61 -10.60 14.18 16.84
C SER A 61 -10.17 15.58 17.27
N SER A 62 -10.91 16.18 18.19
CA SER A 62 -10.69 17.54 18.71
C SER A 62 -9.38 17.75 19.50
N GLU A 63 -8.54 16.73 19.68
CA GLU A 63 -7.37 16.78 20.58
C GLU A 63 -6.03 16.32 19.97
N GLY A 64 -5.97 16.03 18.66
CA GLY A 64 -4.69 15.63 18.06
C GLY A 64 -4.72 15.56 16.54
N GLY A 65 -3.84 16.33 15.90
CA GLY A 65 -3.64 16.31 14.46
C GLY A 65 -3.26 14.91 13.98
N GLY A 66 -4.22 14.21 13.39
CA GLY A 66 -4.06 12.86 12.87
C GLY A 66 -4.82 12.68 11.56
N SER A 67 -4.49 11.63 10.83
CA SER A 67 -5.14 11.29 9.57
C SER A 67 -5.69 9.87 9.61
N ILE A 68 -6.86 9.68 9.03
CA ILE A 68 -7.41 8.36 8.70
C ILE A 68 -6.93 8.01 7.30
N CYS A 69 -6.21 6.89 7.17
CA CYS A 69 -5.82 6.34 5.87
C CYS A 69 -6.77 5.20 5.50
N LYS A 70 -7.53 5.37 4.42
CA LYS A 70 -8.34 4.33 3.80
C LYS A 70 -7.58 3.78 2.59
N MET A 71 -7.35 2.47 2.57
CA MET A 71 -6.72 1.81 1.43
C MET A 71 -7.55 0.62 0.98
N THR A 72 -7.97 0.65 -0.27
CA THR A 72 -8.73 -0.39 -0.96
C THR A 72 -7.80 -1.09 -1.96
N SER A 73 -7.82 -2.42 -1.99
CA SER A 73 -7.05 -3.24 -2.92
C SER A 73 -8.00 -4.13 -3.70
N ASN A 74 -7.97 -4.03 -5.02
CA ASN A 74 -8.79 -4.82 -5.92
C ASN A 74 -7.89 -5.74 -6.74
N TYR A 75 -8.09 -7.05 -6.57
CA TYR A 75 -7.27 -8.09 -7.17
C TYR A 75 -7.95 -8.64 -8.40
N ARG A 76 -7.27 -8.57 -9.54
CA ARG A 76 -7.75 -9.18 -10.77
C ARG A 76 -7.10 -10.54 -10.94
N MET A 77 -7.86 -11.60 -10.68
CA MET A 77 -7.37 -12.98 -10.76
C MET A 77 -7.36 -13.49 -12.21
N ILE A 78 -6.42 -14.40 -12.48
CA ILE A 78 -6.40 -15.22 -13.69
C ILE A 78 -7.14 -16.53 -13.35
N GLY A 79 -8.33 -16.72 -13.93
CA GLY A 79 -9.18 -17.88 -13.66
C GLY A 79 -9.94 -17.80 -12.32
N ASP A 80 -10.33 -18.96 -11.78
CA ASP A 80 -11.17 -19.12 -10.57
C ASP A 80 -10.33 -19.22 -9.26
N SER A 81 -9.23 -18.48 -9.17
CA SER A 81 -8.38 -18.49 -7.98
C SER A 81 -8.92 -17.55 -6.90
N GLU A 82 -8.82 -17.95 -5.63
CA GLU A 82 -9.26 -17.16 -4.47
C GLU A 82 -8.06 -16.67 -3.64
N ILE A 83 -8.16 -15.45 -3.10
CA ILE A 83 -7.14 -14.84 -2.25
C ILE A 83 -7.59 -14.87 -0.79
N LYS A 84 -6.67 -15.21 0.12
CA LYS A 84 -6.88 -15.10 1.57
C LYS A 84 -6.69 -13.67 2.05
N GLU A 85 -7.81 -12.98 2.29
CA GLU A 85 -7.82 -11.57 2.74
C GLU A 85 -7.11 -11.33 4.10
N GLU A 86 -7.09 -12.34 4.98
CA GLU A 86 -6.57 -12.21 6.35
C GLU A 86 -5.05 -11.97 6.39
N GLU A 87 -4.29 -12.65 5.54
CA GLU A 87 -2.84 -12.50 5.46
C GLU A 87 -2.43 -11.13 4.87
N ILE A 88 -3.23 -10.62 3.92
CA ILE A 88 -3.06 -9.28 3.34
C ILE A 88 -3.28 -8.21 4.39
N LYS A 89 -4.31 -8.35 5.22
CA LYS A 89 -4.61 -7.38 6.26
C LYS A 89 -3.49 -7.34 7.31
N ALA A 90 -3.03 -8.50 7.77
CA ALA A 90 -1.98 -8.58 8.78
C ALA A 90 -0.64 -8.00 8.28
N SER A 91 -0.26 -8.27 7.03
CA SER A 91 0.96 -7.70 6.44
C SER A 91 0.88 -6.18 6.28
N LYS A 92 -0.29 -5.67 5.83
CA LYS A 92 -0.56 -4.23 5.72
C LYS A 92 -0.46 -3.50 7.06
N GLU A 93 -1.02 -4.05 8.12
CA GLU A 93 -0.98 -3.43 9.46
C GLU A 93 0.46 -3.34 10.00
N ARG A 94 1.29 -4.36 9.79
CA ARG A 94 2.71 -4.32 10.18
C ARG A 94 3.47 -3.21 9.45
N VAL A 95 3.32 -3.12 8.12
CA VAL A 95 4.02 -2.10 7.32
C VAL A 95 3.59 -0.69 7.71
N LEU A 96 2.29 -0.47 7.93
CA LEU A 96 1.76 0.82 8.40
C LEU A 96 2.31 1.19 9.79
N GLY A 97 2.46 0.21 10.69
CA GLY A 97 3.08 0.42 12.00
C GLY A 97 4.51 0.93 11.91
N ILE A 98 5.31 0.35 11.00
CA ILE A 98 6.70 0.78 10.76
C ILE A 98 6.74 2.22 10.24
N TYR A 99 5.91 2.53 9.23
CA TYR A 99 5.85 3.87 8.63
C TYR A 99 5.43 4.92 9.66
N LYS A 100 4.40 4.64 10.46
CA LYS A 100 3.93 5.52 11.52
C LYS A 100 5.03 5.77 12.56
N ASN A 101 5.73 4.73 13.00
CA ASN A 101 6.81 4.88 13.96
C ASN A 101 7.97 5.71 13.41
N HIS A 102 8.31 5.56 12.12
CA HIS A 102 9.35 6.35 11.49
C HIS A 102 8.99 7.85 11.47
N LEU A 103 7.78 8.20 11.03
CA LEU A 103 7.34 9.61 11.00
C LEU A 103 7.26 10.24 12.39
N LEU A 104 6.76 9.50 13.39
CA LEU A 104 6.67 10.00 14.77
C LEU A 104 8.05 10.31 15.37
N ASN A 105 9.06 9.49 15.07
CA ASN A 105 10.43 9.70 15.55
C ASN A 105 11.21 10.73 14.72
N ASN A 106 10.69 11.18 13.57
CA ASN A 106 11.36 12.09 12.65
C ASN A 106 10.41 13.20 12.14
N PRO A 107 9.89 14.07 13.04
CA PRO A 107 8.85 15.04 12.70
C PRO A 107 9.27 16.10 11.66
N GLN A 108 10.57 16.27 11.44
CA GLN A 108 11.12 17.17 10.42
C GLN A 108 11.05 16.62 8.99
N VAL A 109 10.77 15.32 8.84
CA VAL A 109 10.78 14.64 7.54
C VAL A 109 9.40 14.77 6.89
N TYR A 110 9.36 15.37 5.69
CA TYR A 110 8.14 15.70 4.93
C TYR A 110 7.23 16.76 5.59
N ALA A 111 7.82 17.67 6.38
CA ALA A 111 7.16 18.83 6.99
C ALA A 111 6.89 19.97 5.99
#